data_AF-A0A2R6H8N5-F1
#
_entry.id   AF-A0A2R6H8N5-F1
#
_cell.length_a   1.000
_cell.length_b   1.000
_cell.length_c   1.000
_cell.angle_alpha   90.00
_cell.angle_beta   90.00
_cell.angle_gamma   90.00
#
_symmetry.space_group_name_H-M   'P 1'
#
loop_
_entity.id
_entity.type
_entity.pdbx_description
1 polymer ?
#
loop_
_entity_poly.entity_id
_entity_poly.type
_entity_poly.pdbx_seq_one_letter_code
_entity_poly.pdbx_strand_id
1 'polypeptide(L)'
;MDSLRVAPGPNADGAFRSGMMAAAVLALAGLGVLHWSGQLTLVLTGVVLLLLFPVYLVVVASALSVWLGYDGDMSDLRPVYREPERSQRGP
;
A
#
# COMPACT_ATOMS: atom_id res chain seq x y z
N MET A 1 9.43 -25.68 -6.60
CA MET A 1 10.01 -24.69 -5.68
C MET A 1 8.95 -24.43 -4.65
N ASP A 2 9.14 -24.90 -3.42
CA ASP A 2 8.17 -24.74 -2.35
C ASP A 2 8.10 -23.28 -1.94
N SER A 3 7.03 -22.61 -2.36
CA SER A 3 6.67 -21.28 -1.88
C SER A 3 6.23 -21.42 -0.42
N LEU A 4 7.18 -21.22 0.49
CA LEU A 4 6.91 -21.07 1.92
C LEU A 4 5.89 -19.96 2.10
N ARG A 5 4.65 -20.33 2.41
CA ARG A 5 3.57 -19.42 2.78
C ARG A 5 3.94 -18.74 4.08
N VAL A 6 4.67 -17.64 3.99
CA VAL A 6 4.87 -16.72 5.11
C VAL A 6 3.67 -15.79 5.09
N ALA A 7 2.65 -16.09 5.90
CA ALA A 7 1.70 -15.06 6.28
C ALA A 7 2.52 -13.89 6.85
N PRO A 8 2.32 -12.64 6.39
CA PRO A 8 3.09 -11.51 6.90
C PRO A 8 2.97 -11.49 8.43
N GLY A 9 4.10 -11.72 9.10
CA GLY A 9 4.12 -11.77 10.56
C GLY A 9 3.81 -10.39 11.14
N PRO A 10 3.41 -10.28 12.41
CA PRO A 10 3.10 -9.00 13.09
C PRO A 10 4.20 -7.92 12.97
N ASN A 11 5.43 -8.32 12.67
CA ASN A 11 6.57 -7.44 12.43
C ASN A 11 6.48 -6.68 11.09
N ALA A 12 5.81 -7.25 10.07
CA ALA A 12 5.61 -6.64 8.76
C ALA A 12 4.65 -5.44 8.84
N ASP A 13 3.59 -5.54 9.64
CA ASP A 13 2.67 -4.42 9.93
C ASP A 13 3.39 -3.24 10.59
N GLY A 14 4.24 -3.53 11.58
CA GLY A 14 5.04 -2.52 12.25
C GLY A 14 6.02 -1.83 11.29
N ALA A 15 6.68 -2.60 10.42
CA ALA A 15 7.61 -2.07 9.43
C ALA A 15 6.89 -1.23 8.35
N PHE A 16 5.71 -1.66 7.89
CA PHE A 16 4.90 -0.90 6.94
C PHE A 16 4.48 0.46 7.52
N ARG A 17 3.93 0.45 8.74
CA ARG A 17 3.45 1.67 9.39
C ARG A 17 4.59 2.65 9.68
N SER A 18 5.73 2.14 10.15
CA SER A 18 6.91 2.99 10.39
C SER A 18 7.52 3.51 9.09
N GLY A 19 7.58 2.70 8.03
CA GLY A 19 8.01 3.12 6.70
C GLY A 19 7.11 4.21 6.11
N MET A 20 5.79 4.06 6.19
CA MET A 20 4.83 5.08 5.76
C MET A 20 4.97 6.38 6.55
N MET A 21 5.13 6.31 7.88
CA MET A 21 5.38 7.48 8.72
C MET A 21 6.68 8.18 8.33
N ALA A 22 7.78 7.43 8.16
CA ALA A 22 9.06 8.00 7.76
C ALA A 22 8.99 8.65 6.37
N ALA A 23 8.32 8.02 5.41
CA ALA A 23 8.13 8.57 4.07
C ALA A 23 7.28 9.86 4.08
N ALA A 24 6.21 9.91 4.87
CA ALA A 24 5.40 11.11 5.04
C ALA A 24 6.22 12.26 5.65
N VAL A 25 7.00 11.99 6.70
CA VAL A 25 7.88 12.98 7.34
C VAL A 25 8.93 13.48 6.35
N LEU A 26 9.57 12.59 5.60
CA LEU A 26 10.56 12.96 4.57
C LEU A 26 9.97 13.86 3.49
N ALA A 27 8.77 13.52 2.98
CA ALA A 27 8.10 14.32 1.97
C ALA A 27 7.73 15.72 2.52
N LEU A 28 7.18 15.81 3.73
CA LEU A 28 6.86 17.09 4.37
C LEU A 28 8.11 17.93 4.65
N ALA A 29 9.20 17.31 5.11
CA ALA A 29 10.47 18.00 5.34
C ALA A 29 11.04 18.55 4.03
N GLY A 30 11.05 17.76 2.96
CA GLY A 30 11.48 18.20 1.64
C GLY A 30 10.67 19.38 1.11
N LEU A 31 9.34 19.30 1.23
CA LEU A 31 8.42 20.39 0.89
C LEU A 31 8.68 21.66 1.71
N GLY A 32 8.90 21.51 3.02
CA GLY A 32 9.20 22.63 3.92
C GLY A 32 10.51 23.33 3.55
N VAL A 33 11.58 22.58 3.28
CA VAL A 33 12.88 23.13 2.84
C VAL A 33 12.74 23.84 1.49
N LEU A 34 11.99 23.26 0.56
CA LEU A 34 11.79 23.84 -0.76
C LEU A 34 10.94 25.13 -0.74
N HIS A 35 9.94 25.17 0.14
CA HIS A 35 9.17 26.39 0.39
C HIS A 35 10.01 27.46 1.12
N TRP A 36 10.81 27.07 2.12
CA TRP A 36 11.67 27.99 2.86
C TRP A 36 12.75 28.64 1.97
N SER A 37 13.30 27.88 1.02
CA SER A 37 14.25 28.39 0.02
C SER A 37 13.61 29.27 -1.06
N GLY A 38 12.30 29.51 -0.99
CA GLY A 38 11.56 30.36 -1.93
C GLY A 38 11.37 29.75 -3.32
N GLN A 39 11.72 28.48 -3.51
CA GLN A 39 11.55 27.76 -4.78
C GLN A 39 10.08 27.41 -5.03
N LEU A 40 9.30 27.24 -3.96
CA LEU A 40 7.86 26.99 -4.03
C LEU A 40 7.07 28.16 -3.45
N THR A 41 6.08 28.64 -4.20
CA THR A 41 5.06 29.55 -3.67
C THR A 41 4.06 28.77 -2.82
N LEU A 42 3.40 29.45 -1.88
CA LEU A 42 2.43 28.82 -0.97
C LEU A 42 1.32 28.05 -1.72
N VAL A 43 0.86 28.61 -2.85
CA VAL A 43 -0.15 27.97 -3.71
C VAL A 43 0.39 26.67 -4.31
N LEU A 44 1.62 26.69 -4.83
CA LEU A 44 2.24 25.51 -5.42
C LEU A 44 2.50 24.43 -4.36
N THR A 45 2.90 24.81 -3.14
CA THR A 45 3.02 23.90 -1.99
C THR A 45 1.70 23.22 -1.69
N GLY A 46 0.60 23.98 -1.68
CA GLY A 46 -0.74 23.43 -1.51
C GLY A 46 -1.11 22.42 -2.62
N VAL A 47 -0.81 22.74 -3.88
CA VAL A 47 -1.03 21.84 -5.02
C VAL A 47 -0.23 20.55 -4.86
N VAL A 48 1.05 20.63 -4.51
CA VAL A 48 1.90 19.44 -4.31
C VAL A 48 1.40 18.59 -3.15
N LEU A 49 0.97 19.20 -2.04
CA LEU A 49 0.36 18.47 -0.92
C LEU A 49 -0.96 17.78 -1.30
N LEU A 50 -1.78 18.41 -2.14
CA LEU A 50 -3.11 17.88 -2.44
C LEU A 50 -3.07 16.80 -3.53
N LEU A 51 -2.21 16.96 -4.54
CA LEU A 51 -2.17 16.09 -5.72
C LEU A 51 -0.99 15.11 -5.70
N LEU A 52 0.22 15.58 -5.40
CA LEU A 52 1.42 14.77 -5.57
C LEU A 52 1.72 13.92 -4.34
N PHE A 53 1.49 14.46 -3.14
CA PHE A 53 1.68 13.75 -1.89
C PHE A 53 0.86 12.45 -1.79
N PRO A 54 -0.46 12.41 -2.09
CA PRO A 54 -1.20 11.14 -2.03
C PRO A 54 -0.69 10.12 -3.05
N VAL A 55 -0.33 10.55 -4.26
CA VAL A 55 0.24 9.67 -5.29
C VAL A 55 1.58 9.10 -4.83
N TYR A 56 2.45 9.93 -4.25
CA TYR A 56 3.71 9.50 -3.66
C TYR A 56 3.51 8.46 -2.56
N LEU A 57 2.54 8.68 -1.65
CA LEU A 57 2.24 7.72 -0.60
C LEU A 57 1.75 6.38 -1.15
N VAL A 58 0.95 6.37 -2.22
CA VAL A 58 0.52 5.13 -2.89
C VAL A 58 1.72 4.38 -3.46
N VAL A 59 2.64 5.07 -4.15
CA VAL A 59 3.85 4.44 -4.71
C VAL A 59 4.72 3.85 -3.59
N VAL A 60 4.94 4.58 -2.50
CA VAL A 60 5.69 4.10 -1.35
C VAL A 60 5.00 2.91 -0.69
N ALA A 61 3.68 2.98 -0.51
CA ALA A 61 2.90 1.88 0.04
C ALA A 61 3.03 0.63 -0.83
N SER A 62 2.94 0.76 -2.16
CA SER A 62 3.13 -0.36 -3.09
C SER A 62 4.54 -0.94 -3.00
N ALA A 63 5.57 -0.09 -2.99
CA ALA A 63 6.96 -0.54 -2.85
C ALA A 63 7.20 -1.27 -1.52
N LEU A 64 6.69 -0.72 -0.41
CA LEU A 64 6.77 -1.35 0.91
C LEU A 64 5.98 -2.66 0.96
N SER A 65 4.80 -2.71 0.33
CA SER A 65 3.97 -3.90 0.25
C SER A 65 4.71 -5.04 -0.45
N VAL A 66 5.33 -4.76 -1.60
CA VAL A 66 6.14 -5.75 -2.33
C VAL A 66 7.36 -6.16 -1.51
N TRP A 67 8.07 -5.18 -0.91
CA TRP A 67 9.30 -5.45 -0.15
C TRP A 67 9.04 -6.26 1.14
N LEU A 68 7.89 -6.03 1.79
CA LEU A 68 7.46 -6.76 2.97
C LEU A 68 6.78 -8.09 2.66
N GLY A 69 6.62 -8.44 1.38
CA GLY A 69 5.96 -9.68 0.96
C GLY A 69 4.45 -9.67 1.19
N TYR A 70 3.84 -8.48 1.30
CA TYR A 70 2.38 -8.29 1.28
C TYR A 70 1.77 -8.49 -0.11
N ASP A 71 2.59 -8.73 -1.14
CA ASP A 71 2.17 -9.21 -2.44
C ASP A 71 1.60 -10.63 -2.28
N GLY A 72 0.36 -10.66 -1.80
CA GLY A 72 -0.46 -11.84 -1.69
C GLY A 72 -0.62 -12.38 -3.09
N ASP A 73 0.03 -13.52 -3.31
CA ASP A 73 -0.19 -14.44 -4.40
C ASP A 73 -1.63 -14.29 -4.93
N MET A 74 -1.81 -13.67 -6.10
CA MET A 74 -3.15 -13.51 -6.72
C MET A 74 -3.84 -14.88 -6.95
N SER A 75 -3.09 -15.96 -6.75
CA SER A 75 -3.47 -17.36 -6.61
C SER A 75 -4.39 -17.69 -5.42
N ASP A 76 -4.47 -16.85 -4.39
CA ASP A 76 -5.27 -17.12 -3.17
C ASP A 76 -6.73 -16.64 -3.25
N LEU A 77 -7.16 -16.16 -4.42
CA LEU A 77 -8.57 -16.13 -4.78
C LEU A 77 -9.05 -17.58 -5.01
N ARG A 78 -9.18 -18.34 -3.92
CA ARG A 78 -9.74 -19.70 -3.95
C ARG A 78 -11.12 -19.59 -4.62
N PRO A 79 -11.34 -20.18 -5.80
CA PRO A 79 -12.65 -20.11 -6.43
C PRO A 79 -13.66 -20.77 -5.48
N VAL A 80 -14.60 -19.96 -4.99
CA VAL A 80 -15.75 -20.46 -4.24
C VAL A 80 -16.63 -21.17 -5.26
N TYR A 81 -16.46 -22.48 -5.38
CA TYR A 81 -17.47 -23.31 -6.01
C TYR A 81 -18.72 -23.23 -5.14
N ARG A 82 -19.76 -22.55 -5.62
CA ARG A 82 -21.12 -22.75 -5.08
C ARG A 82 -21.51 -24.18 -5.42
N GLU A 83 -21.79 -25.02 -4.43
CA GLU A 83 -22.44 -26.30 -4.71
C GLU A 83 -23.71 -26.03 -5.52
N PRO A 84 -23.91 -26.72 -6.66
CA PRO A 84 -25.18 -26.65 -7.36
C PRO A 84 -26.24 -27.23 -6.42
N GLU A 85 -27.17 -26.36 -6.05
CA GLU A 85 -28.37 -26.69 -5.32
C GLU A 85 -28.97 -27.96 -5.93
N ARG A 86 -28.92 -29.04 -5.13
CA ARG A 86 -29.29 -30.40 -5.52
C ARG A 86 -30.78 -30.43 -5.82
N SER A 87 -31.13 -30.09 -7.04
CA SER A 87 -32.42 -30.40 -7.66
C SER A 87 -32.50 -31.93 -7.85
N GLN A 88 -32.79 -32.64 -6.76
CA GLN A 88 -33.33 -34.00 -6.73
C GLN A 88 -34.58 -33.86 -5.84
N ARG A 89 -35.81 -33.71 -6.31
CA ARG A 89 -36.56 -34.33 -7.41
C ARG A 89 -36.46 -35.86 -7.41
N GLY A 90 -37.55 -36.47 -6.90
CA GLY A 90 -37.93 -37.88 -7.05
C GLY A 90 -37.38 -38.77 -5.93
N PRO A 91 -38.16 -39.69 -5.35
CA PRO A 91 -39.24 -40.46 -6.00
C PRO A 91 -40.64 -39.83 -5.95
#